data_AF-A0A5B7DP17-F1
#
_entry.id   AF-A0A5B7DP17-F1
#
_cell.length_a   1.000
_cell.length_b   1.000
_cell.length_c   1.000
_cell.angle_alpha   90.00
_cell.angle_beta   90.00
_cell.angle_gamma   90.00
#
_symmetry.space_group_name_H-M   'P 1'
#
loop_
_entity.id
_entity.type
_entity.pdbx_description
1 polymer ?
#
loop_
_entity_poly.entity_id
_entity_poly.type
_entity_poly.pdbx_seq_one_letter_code
_entity_poly.pdbx_strand_id
1 'polypeptide(L)' 'MAANLEEEQSLRECEAYVQRHNIQQILKDAIVSLCVSRPENPIAFLRDYFHKLDRMFIDLFISNVSGEKAI' A
#
# COMPACT_ATOMS: atom_id res chain seq x y z
N MET A 1 -3.02 -16.72 31.66
CA MET A 1 -2.44 -16.75 30.29
C MET A 1 -3.54 -16.34 29.33
N ALA A 2 -3.78 -15.03 29.15
CA ALA A 2 -4.85 -14.51 28.29
C ALA A 2 -4.38 -13.37 27.36
N ALA A 3 -3.17 -12.83 27.54
CA ALA A 3 -2.62 -11.78 26.69
C ALA A 3 -2.12 -12.28 25.32
N ASN A 4 -1.77 -13.58 25.20
CA ASN A 4 -1.17 -14.11 23.96
C ASN A 4 -2.19 -14.24 22.81
N LEU A 5 -3.46 -14.58 23.12
CA LEU A 5 -4.50 -14.78 22.10
C LEU A 5 -4.98 -13.46 21.46
N GLU A 6 -4.96 -12.36 22.21
CA GLU A 6 -5.32 -11.01 21.73
C GLU A 6 -4.19 -10.40 20.90
N GLU A 7 -2.93 -10.66 21.26
CA GLU A 7 -1.77 -10.36 20.42
C GLU A 7 -1.78 -11.19 19.13
N GLU A 8 -2.07 -12.49 19.19
CA GLU A 8 -2.15 -13.36 18.00
C GLU A 8 -3.33 -12.99 17.07
N GLN A 9 -4.48 -12.59 17.61
CA GLN A 9 -5.59 -12.04 16.80
C GLN A 9 -5.22 -10.69 16.18
N SER A 10 -4.63 -9.79 16.97
CA SER A 10 -4.14 -8.50 16.47
C SER A 10 -3.11 -8.70 15.35
N LEU A 11 -2.22 -9.69 15.48
CA LEU A 11 -1.24 -10.03 14.45
C LEU A 11 -1.90 -10.57 13.18
N ARG A 12 -2.89 -11.47 13.30
CA ARG A 12 -3.63 -11.98 12.13
C ARG A 12 -4.41 -10.89 11.42
N GLU A 13 -5.05 -9.99 12.17
CA GLU A 13 -5.76 -8.85 11.59
C GLU A 13 -4.79 -7.86 10.94
N CYS A 14 -3.63 -7.62 11.55
CA CYS A 14 -2.55 -6.86 10.94
C CYS A 14 -2.06 -7.49 9.64
N GLU A 15 -1.80 -8.80 9.61
CA GLU A 15 -1.37 -9.51 8.41
C GLU A 15 -2.44 -9.48 7.32
N ALA A 16 -3.71 -9.70 7.67
CA ALA A 16 -4.83 -9.62 6.74
C ALA A 16 -4.98 -8.20 6.17
N TYR A 17 -4.83 -7.17 6.98
CA TYR A 17 -4.85 -5.77 6.53
C TYR A 17 -3.68 -5.47 5.59
N VAL A 18 -2.48 -5.91 5.97
CA VAL A 18 -1.26 -5.78 5.17
C VAL A 18 -1.39 -6.49 3.82
N GLN A 19 -1.97 -7.69 3.79
CA GLN A 19 -2.23 -8.43 2.57
C GLN A 19 -3.34 -7.77 1.72
N ARG A 20 -4.46 -7.39 2.34
CA ARG A 20 -5.61 -6.76 1.65
C ARG A 20 -5.27 -5.43 1.00
N HIS A 21 -4.42 -4.65 1.65
CA HIS A 21 -3.95 -3.36 1.13
C HIS A 21 -2.59 -3.48 0.41
N ASN A 22 -2.07 -4.70 0.23
CA ASN A 22 -0.77 -4.99 -0.39
C ASN A 22 0.37 -4.12 0.17
N ILE A 23 0.34 -3.80 1.47
CA ILE A 23 1.25 -2.84 2.12
C ILE A 23 2.70 -3.30 1.99
N GLN A 24 2.97 -4.61 2.08
CA GLN A 24 4.33 -5.15 1.89
C GLN A 24 4.88 -4.83 0.50
N GLN A 25 4.05 -4.91 -0.53
CA GLN A 25 4.48 -4.68 -1.90
C GLN A 25 4.73 -3.18 -2.13
N ILE A 26 3.84 -2.32 -1.63
CA ILE A 26 4.00 -0.87 -1.69
C ILE A 26 5.31 -0.42 -1.02
N LEU A 27 5.59 -0.91 0.19
CA LEU A 27 6.81 -0.56 0.91
C LEU A 27 8.05 -1.09 0.18
N LYS A 28 8.00 -2.32 -0.33
CA LYS A 28 9.10 -2.91 -1.09
C LYS A 28 9.41 -2.11 -2.35
N ASP A 29 8.39 -1.75 -3.13
CA ASP A 29 8.56 -0.94 -4.34
C ASP A 29 9.04 0.47 -4.01
N ALA A 30 8.57 1.07 -2.90
CA ALA A 30 9.07 2.35 -2.41
C ALA A 30 10.57 2.30 -2.07
N ILE A 31 11.03 1.24 -1.39
CA ILE A 31 12.45 1.02 -1.07
C ILE A 31 13.27 0.81 -2.35
N VAL A 32 12.80 -0.04 -3.27
CA VAL A 32 13.50 -0.29 -4.55
C VAL A 32 13.61 1.01 -5.35
N SER A 33 12.52 1.77 -5.44
CA SER A 33 12.48 3.04 -6.15
C SER A 33 13.43 4.08 -5.52
N LEU A 34 13.49 4.15 -4.18
CA LEU A 34 14.49 4.96 -3.47
C LEU A 34 15.93 4.51 -3.79
N CYS A 35 16.19 3.20 -3.79
CA CYS A 35 17.52 2.65 -4.09
C CYS A 35 17.96 2.89 -5.54
N VAL A 36 17.01 2.91 -6.48
CA VAL A 36 17.26 3.19 -7.90
C VAL A 36 17.47 4.68 -8.14
N SER A 37 16.59 5.54 -7.60
CA SER A 37 16.67 6.98 -7.80
C SER A 37 17.73 7.69 -6.96
N ARG A 38 18.16 7.07 -5.84
CA ARG A 38 19.11 7.63 -4.84
C ARG A 38 18.96 9.15 -4.63
N PRO A 39 17.75 9.64 -4.31
CA PRO A 39 17.53 11.06 -4.12
C PRO A 39 18.25 11.55 -2.86
N GLU A 40 18.66 12.82 -2.88
CA GLU A 40 19.30 13.48 -1.71
C GLU A 40 18.33 13.58 -0.52
N ASN A 41 17.01 13.65 -0.79
CA ASN A 41 15.94 13.70 0.19
C ASN A 41 14.94 12.53 0.04
N PRO A 42 15.16 11.38 0.71
CA PRO A 42 14.30 10.19 0.59
C PRO A 42 12.86 10.43 1.08
N ILE A 43 12.68 11.30 2.08
CA ILE A 43 11.35 11.64 2.61
C ILE A 43 10.48 12.38 1.58
N ALA A 44 11.08 13.31 0.84
CA ALA A 44 10.38 14.05 -0.20
C ALA A 44 9.94 13.12 -1.34
N PHE A 45 10.82 12.19 -1.74
CA PHE A 45 10.52 11.18 -2.75
C PHE A 45 9.39 10.24 -2.34
N LEU A 46 9.41 9.74 -1.10
CA LEU A 46 8.34 8.89 -0.57
C LEU A 46 6.99 9.61 -0.61
N ARG A 47 6.94 10.88 -0.18
CA ARG A 47 5.71 11.68 -0.20
C ARG A 47 5.14 11.79 -1.62
N ASP A 48 5.98 12.08 -2.61
CA ASP A 48 5.57 12.14 -4.02
C ASP A 48 5.14 10.77 -4.57
N TYR A 49 5.86 9.71 -4.20
CA TYR A 49 5.56 8.34 -4.60
C TYR A 49 4.19 7.89 -4.06
N PHE A 50 3.90 8.13 -2.77
CA PHE A 50 2.61 7.81 -2.19
C PHE A 50 1.47 8.64 -2.81
N HIS A 51 1.67 9.93 -3.09
CA HIS A 51 0.67 10.73 -3.81
C HIS A 51 0.37 10.18 -5.21
N LYS A 52 1.40 9.72 -5.93
CA LYS A 52 1.21 9.08 -7.24
C LYS A 52 0.45 7.77 -7.12
N LEU A 53 0.78 6.94 -6.13
CA LEU A 53 0.05 5.69 -5.86
C LEU A 53 -1.42 5.94 -5.54
N ASP A 54 -1.72 6.96 -4.71
CA ASP A 54 -3.09 7.32 -4.36
C ASP A 54 -3.89 7.75 -5.60
N ARG A 55 -3.30 8.57 -6.47
CA ARG A 55 -3.87 8.92 -7.78
C ARG A 55 -4.12 7.69 -8.66
N MET A 56 -3.13 6.81 -8.78
CA MET A 56 -3.26 5.60 -9.60
C MET A 56 -4.33 4.64 -9.06
N PHE A 57 -4.46 4.54 -7.74
CA PHE A 57 -5.51 3.75 -7.11
C PHE A 57 -6.90 4.31 -7.42
N ILE A 58 -7.07 5.64 -7.32
CA ILE A 58 -8.31 6.33 -7.66
C ILE A 58 -8.63 6.19 -9.17
N ASP A 59 -7.65 6.38 -10.05
CA ASP A 59 -7.83 6.23 -11.51
C ASP A 59 -8.22 4.80 -11.91
N LEU A 60 -7.57 3.78 -11.31
CA LEU A 60 -7.90 2.38 -11.56
C LEU A 60 -9.28 2.01 -11.00
N PHE A 61 -9.64 2.57 -9.84
CA PHE A 61 -10.98 2.39 -9.25
C PHE A 61 -12.06 3.04 -10.12
N ILE A 62 -11.86 4.28 -10.60
CA ILE A 62 -12.79 4.96 -11.51
C ILE A 62 -12.92 4.19 -12.84
N SER A 63 -11.81 3.67 -13.38
CA SER A 63 -11.83 2.87 -14.61
C SER A 63 -12.60 1.56 -14.45
N ASN A 64 -12.47 0.87 -13.30
CA ASN A 64 -13.23 -0.35 -13.01
C ASN A 64 -14.72 -0.06 -12.77
N VAL A 65 -15.06 1.02 -12.05
CA VAL A 65 -16.46 1.45 -11.82
C VAL A 65 -17.13 1.90 -13.13
N SER A 66 -16.38 2.48 -14.08
CA SER A 66 -16.92 2.85 -15.39
C SER A 66 -17.19 1.65 -16.31
N GLY A 67 -16.50 0.52 -16.10
CA GLY A 67 -16.64 -0.72 -16.89
C GLY A 67 -17.86 -1.58 -16.56
N GLU A 68 -18.52 -1.41 -15.40
CA GLU A 68 -19.72 -2.16 -15.02
C GLU A 68 -21.04 -1.58 -15.59
N LYS A 69 -20.96 -0.57 -16.48
CA LYS A 69 -22.10 -0.09 -17.29
C LYS A 69 -22.00 -0.49 -18.77
N ALA A 70 -21.53 -1.69 -19.06
CA ALA A 70 -21.74 -2.32 -20.36
C ALA A 70 -22.91 -3.31 -20.24
N ILE A 71 -24.13 -2.77 -20.28
CA ILE A 71 -25.34 -3.54 -20.65
C ILE A 71 -25.35 -3.65 -22.17
#